data_AF-A0A7X0P8I1-F1
#
_entry.id   AF-A0A7X0P8I1-F1
#
_cell.length_a   1.000
_cell.length_b   1.000
_cell.length_c   1.000
_cell.angle_alpha   90.00
_cell.angle_beta   90.00
_cell.angle_gamma   90.00
#
_symmetry.space_group_name_H-M   'P 1'
#
loop_
_entity.id
_entity.type
_entity.pdbx_description
1 polymer ?
#
loop_
_entity_poly.entity_id
_entity_poly.type
_entity_poly.pdbx_seq_one_letter_code
_entity_poly.pdbx_strand_id
1 'polypeptide(L)'
;MTAQQSEPARRPREVFRFGFYAWNISAALRIVEGREPDRVNVKEAATLLWLIYVNESHAATVDLAQPVLLAPFAGTGHIPIDGWHRIWKARREGVETLPALALTPEEEFRVRMHGGDKGPGYHR
;
A
#
# COMPACT_ATOMS: atom_id res chain seq x y z
N MET A 1 -17.65 3.80 -40.31
CA MET A 1 -17.82 3.00 -39.09
C MET A 1 -16.57 3.21 -38.25
N THR A 2 -16.63 4.13 -37.29
CA THR A 2 -15.48 4.48 -36.45
C THR A 2 -15.56 3.64 -35.19
N ALA A 3 -14.60 2.72 -35.02
CA ALA A 3 -14.48 1.93 -33.81
C ALA A 3 -14.19 2.86 -32.64
N GLN A 4 -15.15 2.99 -31.72
CA GLN A 4 -14.95 3.58 -30.41
C GLN A 4 -14.02 2.64 -29.64
N GLN A 5 -12.74 3.02 -29.55
CA GLN A 5 -11.84 2.42 -28.59
C GLN A 5 -12.37 2.77 -27.20
N SER A 6 -12.95 1.78 -26.53
CA SER A 6 -13.34 1.88 -25.14
C SER A 6 -12.08 2.10 -24.30
N GLU A 7 -11.94 3.31 -23.73
CA GLU A 7 -10.95 3.58 -22.71
C GLU A 7 -11.07 2.53 -21.59
N PRO A 8 -9.96 1.94 -21.11
CA PRO A 8 -10.05 1.00 -20.01
C PRO A 8 -10.68 1.70 -18.81
N ALA A 9 -11.74 1.11 -18.25
CA ALA A 9 -12.47 1.66 -17.12
C ALA A 9 -11.47 2.08 -16.03
N ARG A 10 -11.41 3.39 -15.78
CA ARG A 10 -10.50 3.99 -14.80
C ARG A 10 -10.73 3.28 -13.47
N ARG A 11 -9.72 2.56 -12.94
CA ARG A 11 -9.86 1.85 -11.67
C ARG A 11 -10.43 2.80 -10.60
N PRO A 12 -11.44 2.38 -9.82
CA PRO A 12 -11.97 3.21 -8.76
C PRO A 12 -10.84 3.62 -7.82
N ARG A 13 -10.89 4.87 -7.35
CA ARG A 13 -9.86 5.42 -6.47
C ARG A 13 -9.86 4.65 -5.15
N GLU A 14 -8.82 3.87 -4.94
CA GLU A 14 -8.58 3.15 -3.71
C GLU A 14 -7.83 4.04 -2.71
N VAL A 15 -8.30 4.03 -1.47
CA VAL A 15 -7.80 4.88 -0.39
C VAL A 15 -7.61 4.03 0.86
N PHE A 16 -6.40 4.04 1.39
CA PHE A 16 -6.12 3.51 2.72
C PHE A 16 -6.16 4.64 3.75
N ARG A 17 -6.77 4.39 4.90
CA ARG A 17 -6.86 5.32 6.02
C ARG A 17 -6.32 4.66 7.27
N PHE A 18 -5.50 5.38 8.01
CA PHE A 18 -4.94 4.94 9.27
C PHE A 18 -4.85 6.13 10.24
N GLY A 19 -5.76 6.17 11.22
CA GLY A 19 -5.94 7.33 12.09
C GLY A 19 -6.17 8.62 11.30
N PHE A 20 -5.35 9.63 11.53
CA PHE A 20 -5.40 10.93 10.84
C PHE A 20 -4.76 10.94 9.46
N TYR A 21 -4.15 9.83 9.04
CA TYR A 21 -3.48 9.71 7.75
C TYR A 21 -4.36 9.01 6.72
N ALA A 22 -4.19 9.40 5.46
CA ALA A 22 -4.82 8.72 4.34
C ALA A 22 -3.91 8.75 3.11
N TRP A 23 -3.87 7.67 2.33
CA TRP A 23 -3.07 7.57 1.10
C TRP A 23 -3.93 7.13 -0.09
N ASN A 24 -3.66 7.70 -1.26
CA ASN A 24 -4.26 7.29 -2.53
C ASN A 24 -3.49 6.09 -3.10
N ILE A 25 -4.01 4.89 -2.85
CA ILE A 25 -3.35 3.63 -3.24
C ILE A 25 -3.28 3.50 -4.77
N SER A 26 -4.34 3.89 -5.49
CA SER A 26 -4.32 3.87 -6.96
C SER A 26 -3.27 4.82 -7.56
N ALA A 27 -2.93 5.92 -6.88
CA ALA A 27 -1.83 6.78 -7.31
C ALA A 27 -0.47 6.19 -6.95
N ALA A 28 -0.34 5.59 -5.77
CA ALA A 28 0.88 4.95 -5.31
C ALA A 28 1.28 3.76 -6.20
N LEU A 29 0.31 2.89 -6.56
CA LEU A 29 0.53 1.76 -7.45
C LEU A 29 1.05 2.19 -8.84
N ARG A 30 0.60 3.35 -9.36
CA ARG A 30 1.13 3.91 -10.62
C ARG A 30 2.55 4.43 -10.49
N ILE A 31 2.95 4.92 -9.32
CA ILE A 31 4.33 5.38 -9.07
C ILE A 31 5.31 4.21 -9.06
N VAL A 32 4.89 3.06 -8.53
CA VAL A 32 5.74 1.87 -8.38
C VAL A 32 5.58 0.86 -9.53
N GLU A 33 4.78 1.19 -10.54
CA GLU A 33 4.56 0.32 -11.70
C GLU A 33 5.88 0.03 -12.44
N GLY A 34 6.12 -1.24 -12.74
CA GLY A 34 7.35 -1.71 -13.40
C GLY A 34 8.59 -1.77 -12.50
N ARG A 35 8.49 -1.49 -11.20
CA ARG A 35 9.60 -1.71 -10.26
C ARG A 35 9.74 -3.18 -9.92
N GLU A 36 10.98 -3.64 -9.83
CA GLU A 36 11.30 -4.92 -9.23
C GLU A 36 11.04 -4.86 -7.71
N PRO A 37 10.25 -5.79 -7.14
CA PRO A 37 9.97 -5.80 -5.72
C PRO A 37 11.18 -6.29 -4.91
N ASP A 38 11.43 -5.63 -3.79
CA ASP A 38 12.31 -6.15 -2.75
C ASP A 38 11.50 -7.08 -1.81
N ARG A 39 12.03 -7.44 -0.66
CA ARG A 39 11.36 -8.29 0.33
C ARG A 39 11.17 -7.55 1.65
N VAL A 40 10.01 -7.77 2.27
CA VAL A 40 9.72 -7.34 3.64
C VAL A 40 9.57 -8.55 4.55
N ASN A 41 10.04 -8.44 5.79
CA ASN A 41 9.78 -9.45 6.81
C ASN A 41 8.31 -9.41 7.22
N VAL A 42 7.65 -10.57 7.21
CA VAL A 42 6.21 -10.68 7.52
C VAL A 42 5.92 -10.34 8.98
N LYS A 43 6.81 -10.66 9.93
CA LYS A 43 6.63 -10.30 11.34
C LYS A 43 6.66 -8.78 11.53
N GLU A 44 7.59 -8.10 10.87
CA GLU A 44 7.70 -6.64 10.91
C GLU A 44 6.48 -5.97 10.28
N ALA A 45 6.10 -6.40 9.06
CA ALA A 45 4.94 -5.88 8.34
C ALA A 45 3.61 -6.14 9.09
N ALA A 46 3.54 -7.22 9.88
CA ALA A 46 2.35 -7.59 10.64
C ALA A 46 2.22 -6.85 11.98
N THR A 47 3.16 -5.98 12.38
CA THR A 47 3.15 -5.29 13.68
C THR A 47 1.86 -4.52 13.93
N LEU A 48 1.28 -3.91 12.88
CA LEU A 48 0.04 -3.14 12.96
C LEU A 48 -1.20 -3.94 12.56
N LEU A 49 -1.08 -5.24 12.27
CA LEU A 49 -2.18 -6.04 11.72
C LEU A 49 -3.39 -6.10 12.66
N TRP A 50 -3.19 -5.99 13.96
CA TRP A 50 -4.27 -5.96 14.97
C TRP A 50 -5.16 -4.71 14.90
N LEU A 51 -4.71 -3.64 14.22
CA LEU A 51 -5.48 -2.42 13.97
C LEU A 51 -6.26 -2.46 12.65
N ILE A 52 -6.10 -3.52 11.86
CA ILE A 52 -6.61 -3.61 10.50
C ILE A 52 -7.72 -4.65 10.43
N TYR A 53 -8.84 -4.27 9.83
CA TYR A 53 -9.88 -5.23 9.49
C TYR A 53 -9.41 -6.14 8.35
N VAL A 54 -9.40 -7.44 8.61
CA VAL A 54 -9.08 -8.47 7.61
C VAL A 54 -10.30 -9.33 7.41
N ASN A 55 -10.78 -9.41 6.17
CA ASN A 55 -11.76 -10.43 5.80
C ASN A 55 -11.02 -11.75 5.54
N GLU A 56 -11.16 -12.73 6.44
CA GLU A 56 -10.41 -14.00 6.35
C GLU A 56 -10.74 -14.82 5.10
N SER A 57 -12.01 -14.84 4.67
CA SER A 57 -12.44 -15.56 3.47
C SER A 57 -11.80 -14.97 2.22
N HIS A 58 -11.70 -13.64 2.15
CA HIS A 58 -10.98 -12.97 1.07
C HIS A 58 -9.47 -13.20 1.20
N ALA A 59 -8.92 -13.07 2.42
CA ALA A 59 -7.50 -13.27 2.67
C ALA A 59 -7.02 -14.67 2.29
N ALA A 60 -7.84 -15.71 2.41
CA ALA A 60 -7.47 -17.05 1.96
C ALA A 60 -7.21 -17.12 0.45
N THR A 61 -7.89 -16.28 -0.35
CA THR A 61 -7.84 -16.29 -1.82
C THR A 61 -6.75 -15.42 -2.44
N VAL A 62 -6.09 -14.55 -1.67
CA VAL A 62 -5.10 -13.62 -2.24
C VAL A 62 -3.81 -14.34 -2.64
N ASP A 63 -3.19 -13.85 -3.70
CA ASP A 63 -1.89 -14.32 -4.19
C ASP A 63 -0.75 -13.68 -3.38
N LEU A 64 0.12 -14.50 -2.80
CA LEU A 64 1.29 -14.06 -2.03
C LEU A 64 2.47 -13.62 -2.93
N ALA A 65 2.43 -13.93 -4.23
CA ALA A 65 3.42 -13.42 -5.18
C ALA A 65 3.21 -11.94 -5.53
N GLN A 66 2.02 -11.40 -5.26
CA GLN A 66 1.75 -9.98 -5.47
C GLN A 66 2.39 -9.12 -4.36
N PRO A 67 3.11 -8.04 -4.72
CA PRO A 67 3.82 -7.23 -3.75
C PRO A 67 2.86 -6.53 -2.78
N VAL A 68 3.30 -6.37 -1.53
CA VAL A 68 2.69 -5.41 -0.60
C VAL A 68 3.24 -4.00 -0.87
N LEU A 69 2.46 -2.97 -0.54
CA LEU A 69 2.90 -1.58 -0.72
C LEU A 69 3.23 -0.97 0.63
N LEU A 70 4.43 -0.42 0.74
CA LEU A 70 4.94 0.19 1.96
C LEU A 70 5.11 1.70 1.79
N ALA A 71 4.79 2.46 2.83
CA ALA A 71 5.02 3.90 2.87
C ALA A 71 5.82 4.29 4.12
N PRO A 72 6.79 5.21 4.01
CA PRO A 72 7.41 5.86 5.16
C PRO A 72 6.35 6.48 6.07
N PHE A 73 6.51 6.30 7.38
CA PHE A 73 5.55 6.80 8.37
C PHE A 73 6.27 7.42 9.56
N ALA A 74 6.07 8.73 9.75
CA ALA A 74 6.30 9.50 10.98
C ALA A 74 7.49 9.07 11.88
N GLY A 75 8.66 8.80 11.31
CA GLY A 75 9.86 8.43 12.08
C GLY A 75 9.88 6.99 12.61
N THR A 76 8.89 6.16 12.29
CA THR A 76 8.78 4.75 12.71
C THR A 76 9.23 3.76 11.63
N GLY A 77 9.83 4.24 10.54
CA GLY A 77 10.18 3.42 9.38
C GLY A 77 9.04 3.35 8.37
N HIS A 78 8.79 2.17 7.81
CA HIS A 78 7.73 1.95 6.82
C HIS A 78 6.54 1.20 7.43
N ILE A 79 5.33 1.54 6.98
CA ILE A 79 4.10 0.77 7.26
C ILE A 79 3.50 0.25 5.95
N PRO A 80 2.81 -0.91 5.98
CA PRO A 80 1.97 -1.30 4.88
C PRO A 80 0.83 -0.30 4.68
N ILE A 81 0.58 0.10 3.44
CA ILE A 81 -0.58 0.90 3.04
C ILE A 81 -1.49 0.15 2.05
N ASP A 82 -1.00 -0.95 1.46
CA ASP A 82 -1.80 -1.96 0.77
C ASP A 82 -1.21 -3.37 1.03
N GLY A 83 -2.05 -4.40 0.90
CA GLY A 83 -1.65 -5.80 1.00
C GLY A 83 -1.86 -6.43 2.38
N TRP A 84 -2.66 -5.83 3.25
CA TRP A 84 -2.95 -6.35 4.59
C TRP A 84 -3.49 -7.79 4.61
N HIS A 85 -4.36 -8.13 3.65
CA HIS A 85 -4.85 -9.50 3.49
C HIS A 85 -3.71 -10.49 3.13
N ARG A 86 -2.74 -10.06 2.30
CA ARG A 86 -1.55 -10.86 1.95
C ARG A 86 -0.64 -11.05 3.17
N ILE A 87 -0.42 -10.00 3.95
CA ILE A 87 0.35 -10.05 5.20
C ILE A 87 -0.30 -11.02 6.20
N TRP A 88 -1.62 -10.94 6.37
CA TRP A 88 -2.36 -11.85 7.24
C TRP A 88 -2.21 -13.30 6.79
N LYS A 89 -2.42 -13.58 5.49
CA LYS A 89 -2.29 -14.94 4.93
C LYS A 89 -0.86 -15.47 5.12
N ALA A 90 0.15 -14.69 4.77
CA ALA A 90 1.55 -15.06 4.93
C ALA A 90 1.91 -15.37 6.39
N ARG A 91 1.44 -14.55 7.34
CA ARG A 91 1.64 -14.80 8.77
C ARG A 91 0.99 -16.12 9.22
N ARG A 92 -0.22 -16.41 8.73
CA ARG A 92 -0.96 -17.64 9.05
C ARG A 92 -0.31 -18.89 8.43
N GLU A 93 0.26 -18.76 7.23
CA GLU A 93 0.94 -19.85 6.51
C GLU A 93 2.42 -20.03 6.92
N GLY A 94 2.94 -19.19 7.81
CA GLY A 94 4.34 -19.28 8.27
C GLY A 94 5.36 -18.79 7.23
N VAL A 95 4.94 -17.99 6.26
CA VAL A 95 5.84 -17.37 5.27
C VAL A 95 6.64 -16.26 5.94
N GLU A 96 7.97 -16.30 5.81
CA GLU A 96 8.85 -15.35 6.49
C GLU A 96 8.92 -13.98 5.83
N THR A 97 8.86 -13.93 4.50
CA THR A 97 9.02 -12.71 3.72
C THR A 97 8.05 -12.62 2.55
N LEU A 98 7.59 -11.41 2.24
CA LEU A 98 6.74 -11.11 1.09
C LEU A 98 7.45 -10.16 0.11
N PRO A 99 7.14 -10.23 -1.20
CA PRO A 99 7.54 -9.17 -2.12
C PRO A 99 6.93 -7.84 -1.68
N ALA A 100 7.70 -6.77 -1.78
CA ALA A 100 7.33 -5.44 -1.30
C ALA A 100 7.81 -4.34 -2.24
N LEU A 101 6.97 -3.33 -2.41
CA LEU A 101 7.29 -2.08 -3.08
C LEU A 101 7.23 -0.96 -2.06
N ALA A 102 8.34 -0.29 -1.81
CA ALA A 102 8.41 0.84 -0.90
C ALA A 102 8.35 2.16 -1.67
N LEU A 103 7.53 3.09 -1.20
CA LEU A 103 7.55 4.48 -1.64
C LEU A 103 8.75 5.20 -1.02
N THR A 104 9.37 6.11 -1.76
CA THR A 104 10.27 7.12 -1.16
C THR A 104 9.46 8.13 -0.33
N PRO A 105 10.10 8.93 0.54
CA PRO A 105 9.41 10.02 1.25
C PRO A 105 8.71 11.02 0.32
N GLU A 106 9.29 11.33 -0.83
CA GLU A 106 8.69 12.23 -1.83
C GLU A 106 7.49 11.59 -2.54
N GLU A 107 7.52 10.28 -2.74
CA GLU A 107 6.42 9.49 -3.31
C GLU A 107 5.25 9.37 -2.35
N GLU A 108 5.53 9.03 -1.10
CA GLU A 108 4.60 9.08 0.01
C GLU A 108 3.92 10.43 0.08
N PHE A 109 4.72 11.51 0.08
CA PHE A 109 4.20 12.86 0.15
C PHE A 109 3.30 13.16 -1.04
N ARG A 110 3.60 12.69 -2.25
CA ARG A 110 2.72 12.92 -3.42
C ARG A 110 1.37 12.21 -3.31
N VAL A 111 1.30 11.04 -2.68
CA VAL A 111 0.09 10.21 -2.63
C VAL A 111 -0.69 10.32 -1.32
N ARG A 112 -0.09 10.87 -0.26
CA ARG A 112 -0.77 11.20 0.99
C ARG A 112 -1.86 12.24 0.75
N MET A 113 -3.03 12.03 1.31
CA MET A 113 -4.19 12.93 1.21
C MET A 113 -4.43 13.69 2.51
N HIS A 114 -4.17 13.06 3.66
CA HIS A 114 -4.34 13.63 5.00
C HIS A 114 -3.22 13.16 5.95
N GLY A 115 -3.03 13.88 7.06
CA GLY A 115 -2.02 13.60 8.11
C GLY A 115 -0.69 14.30 7.85
N GLY A 116 0.05 14.65 8.92
CA GLY A 116 1.28 15.48 8.87
C GLY A 116 1.06 16.89 8.29
N ASP A 117 2.14 17.63 7.98
CA ASP A 117 2.00 18.96 7.38
C ASP A 117 1.69 18.88 5.88
N LYS A 118 0.42 19.16 5.57
CA LYS A 118 -0.04 19.62 4.26
C LYS A 118 -0.93 20.85 4.45
N GLY A 119 -0.28 22.00 4.69
CA GLY A 119 -0.87 23.34 4.82
C GLY A 119 0.16 24.42 4.42
N PRO A 120 -0.25 25.69 4.19
CA PRO A 120 0.62 26.76 3.70
C PRO A 120 1.59 27.21 4.80
N GLY A 121 2.84 26.72 4.75
CA GLY A 121 3.87 27.09 5.72
C GLY A 121 5.21 26.38 5.59
N TYR A 122 5.49 25.68 4.48
CA TYR A 122 6.76 24.97 4.30
C TYR A 122 7.76 25.82 3.51
N HIS A 123 8.75 26.38 4.21
CA HIS A 123 10.02 26.77 3.61
C HIS A 123 10.98 25.58 3.66
N ARG A 124 11.73 25.43 2.57
CA ARG A 124 12.79 24.43 2.36
C ARG A 124 13.92 24.56 3.37
#